data_AF-A0A1C5KZP2-F1
#
_entry.id   AF-A0A1C5KZP2-F1
#
_cell.length_a   1.000
_cell.length_b   1.000
_cell.length_c   1.000
_cell.angle_alpha   90.00
_cell.angle_beta   90.00
_cell.angle_gamma   90.00
#
_symmetry.space_group_name_H-M   'P 1'
#
loop_
_entity.id
_entity.type
_entity.pdbx_description
1 polymer ?
#
loop_
_entity_poly.entity_id
_entity_poly.type
_entity_poly.pdbx_seq_one_letter_code
_entity_poly.pdbx_strand_id
1 'polypeptide(L)'
;MKKNDTIYTLQQNIEIPDIVTEKANMAFEQIRKDAGSSDKIVTYQKPVKKSRKKYMVAALIATLTVGAVSAYAAYTNWSHGMKEELRISEEQQKNLEANGMAAFSDASVTDAGVTVTAQQSITDNYYTYLSFKVEGYSVEKGVQPDFETISVTVDGQDVSWGGRFYDGMISGNDGMVVNAYGSAPETEADGSMIENYVMDDGSLEYHMILKSHEKGFFTGKQLHVELENLGTVAKAQYFPDIEGNWILDMTLGGADTAKYIETNEKLGDTETIVTGVELSPVSMRITYDFPKTEPRMEEFEDENGEIQTVAWPAQPPFAFGIRLKDGTVMKYISAGSESTGYTSEEGQEYVVSFPLDRVIDPDQVETVLFSEYDEENGKQLTYEVPLKAN
;
A
#
# COMPACT_ATOMS: atom_id res chain seq x y z
N MET A 1 -22.91 -42.17 -13.28
CA MET A 1 -22.92 -42.03 -14.76
C MET A 1 -24.14 -41.18 -15.13
N LYS A 2 -24.04 -40.08 -15.87
CA LYS A 2 -23.09 -39.75 -16.94
C LYS A 2 -22.58 -38.30 -16.84
N LYS A 3 -21.25 -38.15 -16.90
CA LYS A 3 -20.51 -37.00 -17.47
C LYS A 3 -20.96 -36.86 -18.94
N ASN A 4 -21.33 -35.66 -19.42
CA ASN A 4 -21.10 -35.18 -20.80
C ASN A 4 -21.76 -33.84 -21.20
N ASP A 5 -22.41 -33.08 -20.32
CA ASP A 5 -23.06 -31.82 -20.76
C ASP A 5 -22.12 -30.61 -20.89
N THR A 6 -20.86 -30.71 -20.45
CA THR A 6 -19.94 -29.55 -20.40
C THR A 6 -19.19 -29.25 -21.71
N ILE A 7 -19.29 -30.09 -22.74
CA ILE A 7 -18.51 -29.93 -23.98
C ILE A 7 -19.25 -29.15 -25.09
N TYR A 8 -20.57 -28.99 -25.01
CA TYR A 8 -21.34 -28.38 -26.12
C TYR A 8 -21.39 -26.84 -26.12
N THR A 9 -20.93 -26.16 -25.07
CA THR A 9 -20.99 -24.68 -24.98
C THR A 9 -19.77 -23.97 -25.59
N LEU A 10 -18.74 -24.70 -26.05
CA LEU A 10 -17.47 -24.12 -26.52
C LEU A 10 -17.34 -23.99 -28.06
N GLN A 11 -18.43 -24.10 -28.82
CA GLN A 11 -18.37 -24.05 -30.30
C GLN A 11 -19.32 -23.03 -30.95
N GLN A 12 -19.62 -21.91 -30.30
CA GLN A 12 -20.29 -20.78 -30.95
C GLN A 12 -19.26 -19.70 -31.32
N ASN A 13 -19.05 -19.49 -32.62
CA ASN A 13 -18.27 -18.36 -33.13
C ASN A 13 -19.01 -17.05 -32.80
N ILE A 14 -18.34 -16.11 -32.12
CA ILE A 14 -18.90 -14.81 -31.73
C ILE A 14 -18.44 -13.76 -32.75
N GLU A 15 -19.40 -13.12 -33.44
CA GLU A 15 -19.15 -11.95 -34.29
C GLU A 15 -18.96 -10.68 -33.44
N ILE A 16 -17.88 -9.93 -33.69
CA ILE A 16 -17.56 -8.68 -32.98
C ILE A 16 -18.42 -7.54 -33.54
N PRO A 17 -19.16 -6.78 -32.71
CA PRO A 17 -20.00 -5.68 -33.18
C PRO A 17 -19.22 -4.47 -33.73
N ASP A 18 -19.70 -3.88 -34.83
CA ASP A 18 -19.07 -2.80 -35.61
C ASP A 18 -18.67 -1.55 -34.79
N ILE A 19 -19.37 -1.26 -33.69
CA ILE A 19 -19.10 -0.11 -32.82
C ILE A 19 -17.73 -0.18 -32.15
N VAL A 20 -17.18 -1.39 -31.99
CA VAL A 20 -15.85 -1.64 -31.43
C VAL A 20 -14.77 -1.25 -32.46
N THR A 21 -15.01 -1.52 -33.74
CA THR A 21 -14.10 -1.18 -34.84
C THR A 21 -14.04 0.33 -35.08
N GLU A 22 -15.16 1.03 -34.95
CA GLU A 22 -15.22 2.48 -35.14
C GLU A 22 -14.43 3.26 -34.06
N LYS A 23 -14.55 2.84 -32.78
CA LYS A 23 -13.82 3.46 -31.67
C LYS A 23 -12.31 3.26 -31.75
N ALA A 24 -11.86 2.09 -32.23
CA ALA A 24 -10.44 1.82 -32.44
C ALA A 24 -9.82 2.80 -33.46
N ASN A 25 -10.51 3.08 -34.57
CA ASN A 25 -9.98 3.96 -35.61
C ASN A 25 -9.87 5.43 -35.18
N MET A 26 -10.80 5.93 -34.35
CA MET A 26 -10.72 7.30 -33.82
C MET A 26 -9.51 7.51 -32.89
N ALA A 27 -9.16 6.49 -32.09
CA ALA A 27 -8.00 6.56 -31.19
C ALA A 27 -6.68 6.61 -31.98
N PHE A 28 -6.56 5.87 -33.09
CA PHE A 28 -5.37 5.88 -33.93
C PHE A 28 -5.11 7.23 -34.64
N GLU A 29 -6.17 7.98 -34.98
CA GLU A 29 -6.00 9.30 -35.61
C GLU A 29 -5.55 10.38 -34.63
N GLN A 30 -5.95 10.30 -33.36
CA GLN A 30 -5.56 11.25 -32.32
C GLN A 30 -4.08 11.11 -31.95
N ILE A 31 -3.58 9.88 -31.87
CA ILE A 31 -2.17 9.56 -31.57
C ILE A 31 -1.21 10.13 -32.63
N ARG A 32 -1.63 10.24 -33.89
CA ARG A 32 -0.82 10.84 -34.96
C ARG A 32 -0.59 12.35 -34.81
N LYS A 33 -1.42 13.05 -34.03
CA LYS A 33 -1.34 14.51 -33.88
C LYS A 33 -0.39 14.97 -32.78
N ASP A 34 -0.14 14.14 -31.77
CA ASP A 34 0.46 14.61 -30.51
C ASP A 34 1.97 14.26 -30.36
N ALA A 35 2.58 13.61 -31.37
CA ALA A 35 3.98 13.17 -31.35
C ALA A 35 5.05 14.28 -31.61
N GLY A 36 4.73 15.55 -31.35
CA GLY A 36 5.60 16.70 -31.66
C GLY A 36 6.06 17.47 -30.42
N SER A 37 7.32 17.24 -29.99
CA SER A 37 8.20 18.10 -29.17
C SER A 37 8.42 17.74 -27.68
N SER A 38 9.68 17.43 -27.35
CA SER A 38 10.24 17.17 -26.01
C SER A 38 11.30 18.23 -25.61
N ASP A 39 11.53 18.40 -24.29
CA ASP A 39 12.85 18.33 -23.61
C ASP A 39 12.97 19.23 -22.35
N LYS A 40 13.30 18.65 -21.18
CA LYS A 40 14.58 18.73 -20.41
C LYS A 40 14.38 18.43 -18.90
N ILE A 41 15.18 17.48 -18.40
CA ILE A 41 15.18 16.85 -17.05
C ILE A 41 16.35 17.40 -16.19
N VAL A 42 16.20 17.46 -14.86
CA VAL A 42 17.31 17.63 -13.88
C VAL A 42 17.10 16.70 -12.67
N THR A 43 18.12 15.93 -12.31
CA THR A 43 18.18 14.87 -11.28
C THR A 43 18.77 15.38 -9.94
N TYR A 44 18.35 14.83 -8.80
CA TYR A 44 18.95 15.09 -7.47
C TYR A 44 19.50 13.81 -6.82
N GLN A 45 20.64 13.89 -6.12
CA GLN A 45 21.35 12.77 -5.46
C GLN A 45 21.61 13.07 -3.97
N LYS A 46 21.46 12.06 -3.08
CA LYS A 46 21.96 12.07 -1.69
C LYS A 46 23.34 11.39 -1.58
N PRO A 47 24.17 11.71 -0.56
CA PRO A 47 25.61 11.57 -0.65
C PRO A 47 26.12 10.17 -0.28
N VAL A 48 26.91 9.56 -1.17
CA VAL A 48 27.66 8.32 -0.91
C VAL A 48 29.16 8.55 -1.14
N LYS A 49 29.99 7.97 -0.26
CA LYS A 49 31.45 7.95 -0.36
C LYS A 49 31.88 7.38 -1.73
N LYS A 50 32.69 8.17 -2.44
CA LYS A 50 33.13 7.95 -3.82
C LYS A 50 33.85 6.62 -4.04
N SER A 51 33.36 5.83 -4.98
CA SER A 51 34.19 5.07 -5.91
C SER A 51 33.69 5.36 -7.33
N ARG A 52 34.56 5.93 -8.18
CA ARG A 52 34.22 6.44 -9.51
C ARG A 52 34.19 5.29 -10.53
N LYS A 53 33.01 4.93 -11.03
CA LYS A 53 32.83 4.42 -12.39
C LYS A 53 31.59 5.09 -12.99
N LYS A 54 31.75 5.65 -14.18
CA LYS A 54 30.68 6.37 -14.90
C LYS A 54 29.90 5.35 -15.72
N TYR A 55 28.60 5.20 -15.44
CA TYR A 55 27.70 4.46 -16.32
C TYR A 55 26.81 5.47 -17.06
N MET A 56 26.73 5.29 -18.38
CA MET A 56 25.86 6.03 -19.28
C MET A 56 24.80 5.02 -19.69
N VAL A 57 23.64 5.06 -19.03
CA VAL A 57 22.50 4.18 -19.33
C VAL A 57 21.80 4.73 -20.57
N ALA A 58 21.78 3.94 -21.63
CA ALA A 58 20.99 4.23 -22.82
C ALA A 58 19.58 3.68 -22.57
N ALA A 59 18.59 4.57 -22.48
CA ALA A 59 17.17 4.19 -22.37
C ALA A 59 16.74 3.43 -23.63
N LEU A 60 16.48 2.12 -23.50
CA LEU A 60 15.80 1.31 -24.49
C LEU A 60 14.31 1.39 -24.18
N ILE A 61 13.56 2.15 -24.98
CA ILE A 61 12.11 2.24 -24.90
C ILE A 61 11.53 0.89 -25.30
N ALA A 62 11.03 0.12 -24.33
CA ALA A 62 10.22 -1.06 -24.57
C ALA A 62 8.77 -0.63 -24.86
N THR A 63 8.23 -1.05 -25.99
CA THR A 63 6.86 -0.73 -26.43
C THR A 63 5.81 -1.43 -25.57
N LEU A 64 4.94 -0.65 -24.92
CA LEU A 64 3.73 -1.09 -24.22
C LEU A 64 2.74 -1.79 -25.17
N THR A 65 2.37 -3.02 -24.83
CA THR A 65 1.14 -3.65 -25.32
C THR A 65 0.04 -3.44 -24.28
N VAL A 66 -0.94 -2.58 -24.56
CA VAL A 66 -2.13 -2.43 -23.71
C VAL A 66 -3.15 -3.51 -24.12
N GLY A 67 -3.34 -4.52 -23.28
CA GLY A 67 -4.38 -5.53 -23.44
C GLY A 67 -5.73 -5.03 -22.90
N ALA A 68 -6.79 -5.04 -23.71
CA ALA A 68 -8.13 -4.74 -23.25
C ALA A 68 -8.64 -5.86 -22.33
N VAL A 69 -8.86 -5.55 -21.05
CA VAL A 69 -9.34 -6.52 -20.05
C VAL A 69 -10.78 -6.92 -20.35
N SER A 70 -10.99 -8.19 -20.73
CA SER A 70 -12.32 -8.79 -20.75
C SER A 70 -12.77 -9.11 -19.32
N ALA A 71 -14.06 -8.94 -19.01
CA ALA A 71 -14.63 -9.12 -17.66
C ALA A 71 -14.40 -10.50 -17.01
N TYR A 72 -13.88 -11.50 -17.74
CA TYR A 72 -13.51 -12.81 -17.20
C TYR A 72 -12.08 -12.84 -16.61
N ALA A 73 -11.20 -11.92 -17.02
CA ALA A 73 -9.81 -11.87 -16.53
C ALA A 73 -9.68 -11.28 -15.12
N ALA A 74 -10.67 -10.51 -14.64
CA ALA A 74 -10.61 -9.87 -13.32
C ALA A 74 -10.46 -10.88 -12.16
N TYR A 75 -11.12 -12.04 -12.24
CA TYR A 75 -11.01 -13.08 -11.21
C TYR A 75 -9.66 -13.82 -11.16
N THR A 76 -8.93 -13.86 -12.27
CA THR A 76 -7.58 -14.48 -12.32
C THR A 76 -6.45 -13.50 -12.03
N ASN A 77 -6.75 -12.20 -11.97
CA ASN A 77 -5.73 -11.15 -11.92
C ASN A 77 -5.46 -10.60 -10.52
N TRP A 78 -6.27 -10.95 -9.51
CA TRP A 78 -5.97 -10.59 -8.12
C TRP A 78 -4.64 -11.20 -7.69
N SER A 79 -3.76 -10.35 -7.18
CA SER A 79 -2.51 -10.79 -6.54
C SER A 79 -2.85 -11.74 -5.39
N HIS A 80 -2.06 -12.80 -5.25
CA HIS A 80 -2.30 -13.77 -4.20
C HIS A 80 -1.95 -13.15 -2.84
N GLY A 81 -0.75 -12.58 -2.73
CA GLY A 81 -0.26 -11.96 -1.51
C GLY A 81 -1.15 -10.80 -1.08
N MET A 82 -1.62 -9.94 -1.99
CA MET A 82 -2.49 -8.81 -1.65
C MET A 82 -3.83 -9.25 -1.07
N LYS A 83 -4.40 -10.35 -1.57
CA LYS A 83 -5.63 -10.93 -0.98
C LYS A 83 -5.39 -11.44 0.43
N GLU A 84 -4.24 -12.07 0.67
CA GLU A 84 -3.89 -12.59 1.98
C GLU A 84 -3.58 -11.44 2.96
N GLU A 85 -2.66 -10.54 2.59
CA GLU A 85 -2.23 -9.39 3.40
C GLU A 85 -3.43 -8.56 3.83
N LEU A 86 -4.28 -8.17 2.89
CA LEU A 86 -5.46 -7.36 3.18
C LEU A 86 -6.71 -8.17 3.54
N ARG A 87 -6.59 -9.50 3.62
CA ARG A 87 -7.65 -10.43 4.05
C ARG A 87 -8.96 -10.26 3.25
N ILE A 88 -8.83 -10.12 1.94
CA ILE A 88 -9.91 -9.70 1.05
C ILE A 88 -10.81 -10.89 0.68
N SER A 89 -12.03 -10.88 1.21
CA SER A 89 -13.07 -11.85 0.84
C SER A 89 -13.51 -11.70 -0.63
N GLU A 90 -14.13 -12.74 -1.20
CA GLU A 90 -14.67 -12.69 -2.57
C GLU A 90 -15.72 -11.57 -2.76
N GLU A 91 -16.49 -11.27 -1.70
CA GLU A 91 -17.47 -10.18 -1.73
C GLU A 91 -16.77 -8.82 -1.76
N GLN A 92 -15.74 -8.62 -0.95
CA GLN A 92 -14.93 -7.40 -0.96
C GLN A 92 -14.19 -7.21 -2.28
N GLN A 93 -13.67 -8.28 -2.90
CA GLN A 93 -13.07 -8.21 -4.24
C GLN A 93 -14.06 -7.65 -5.26
N LYS A 94 -15.28 -8.23 -5.31
CA LYS A 94 -16.36 -7.73 -6.19
C LYS A 94 -16.69 -6.26 -5.93
N ASN A 95 -16.75 -5.85 -4.67
CA ASN A 95 -17.09 -4.48 -4.30
C ASN A 95 -15.98 -3.50 -4.72
N LEU A 96 -14.70 -3.82 -4.46
CA LEU A 96 -13.55 -3.02 -4.84
C LEU A 96 -13.37 -2.91 -6.35
N GLU A 97 -13.71 -3.96 -7.10
CA GLU A 97 -13.74 -3.91 -8.57
C GLU A 97 -14.90 -3.05 -9.07
N ALA A 98 -16.11 -3.31 -8.57
CA ALA A 98 -17.33 -2.66 -9.04
C ALA A 98 -17.34 -1.15 -8.77
N ASN A 99 -16.70 -0.71 -7.68
CA ASN A 99 -16.58 0.70 -7.34
C ASN A 99 -15.36 1.38 -7.98
N GLY A 100 -14.46 0.63 -8.61
CA GLY A 100 -13.28 1.16 -9.31
C GLY A 100 -12.04 1.41 -8.43
N MET A 101 -12.06 1.03 -7.15
CA MET A 101 -10.88 1.10 -6.29
C MET A 101 -9.79 0.12 -6.72
N ALA A 102 -10.16 -1.09 -7.11
CA ALA A 102 -9.25 -2.10 -7.62
C ALA A 102 -9.07 -1.92 -9.13
N ALA A 103 -7.82 -1.78 -9.58
CA ALA A 103 -7.43 -1.80 -10.98
C ALA A 103 -6.33 -2.83 -11.21
N PHE A 104 -6.30 -3.41 -12.41
CA PHE A 104 -5.35 -4.44 -12.79
C PHE A 104 -4.48 -3.96 -13.95
N SER A 105 -3.23 -4.40 -13.95
CA SER A 105 -2.28 -4.18 -15.02
C SER A 105 -1.63 -5.52 -15.39
N ASP A 106 -1.15 -5.60 -16.62
CA ASP A 106 -0.27 -6.65 -17.11
C ASP A 106 1.07 -6.06 -17.60
N ALA A 107 1.37 -4.81 -17.24
CA ALA A 107 2.65 -4.18 -17.51
C ALA A 107 3.77 -5.02 -16.91
N SER A 108 4.66 -5.49 -17.76
CA SER A 108 5.67 -6.47 -17.41
C SER A 108 6.99 -6.16 -18.10
N VAL A 109 8.08 -6.32 -17.38
CA VAL A 109 9.44 -6.15 -17.88
C VAL A 109 10.27 -7.35 -17.47
N THR A 110 11.03 -7.90 -18.42
CA THR A 110 12.03 -8.94 -18.16
C THR A 110 13.42 -8.35 -18.36
N ASP A 111 14.24 -8.40 -17.33
CA ASP A 111 15.66 -8.06 -17.39
C ASP A 111 16.47 -9.00 -16.49
N ALA A 112 17.71 -9.27 -16.89
CA ALA A 112 18.62 -10.18 -16.19
C ALA A 112 18.04 -11.56 -15.83
N GLY A 113 17.06 -12.04 -16.61
CA GLY A 113 16.37 -13.33 -16.37
C GLY A 113 15.24 -13.29 -15.34
N VAL A 114 14.95 -12.12 -14.77
CA VAL A 114 13.84 -11.88 -13.84
C VAL A 114 12.76 -11.06 -14.55
N THR A 115 11.51 -11.46 -14.38
CA THR A 115 10.34 -10.75 -14.88
C THR A 115 9.60 -10.10 -13.72
N VAL A 116 9.40 -8.79 -13.78
CA VAL A 116 8.56 -8.04 -12.83
C VAL A 116 7.30 -7.60 -13.56
N THR A 117 6.14 -7.92 -12.98
CA THR A 117 4.82 -7.59 -13.54
C THR A 117 4.02 -6.79 -12.52
N ALA A 118 3.59 -5.58 -12.87
CA ALA A 118 2.64 -4.83 -12.06
C ALA A 118 1.26 -5.47 -12.19
N GLN A 119 0.76 -6.11 -11.13
CA GLN A 119 -0.47 -6.90 -11.19
C GLN A 119 -1.71 -6.08 -10.86
N GLN A 120 -1.63 -5.31 -9.78
CA GLN A 120 -2.82 -4.75 -9.15
C GLN A 120 -2.52 -3.47 -8.39
N SER A 121 -3.49 -2.55 -8.41
CA SER A 121 -3.58 -1.43 -7.48
C SER A 121 -4.92 -1.41 -6.74
N ILE A 122 -4.93 -1.00 -5.47
CA ILE A 122 -6.15 -0.63 -4.74
C ILE A 122 -5.97 0.81 -4.25
N THR A 123 -6.75 1.73 -4.81
CA THR A 123 -6.57 3.17 -4.60
C THR A 123 -7.80 3.77 -3.93
N ASP A 124 -7.57 4.54 -2.86
CA ASP A 124 -8.57 5.39 -2.26
C ASP A 124 -8.16 6.88 -2.36
N ASN A 125 -8.75 7.72 -1.51
CA ASN A 125 -8.49 9.15 -1.46
C ASN A 125 -7.04 9.53 -1.13
N TYR A 126 -6.32 8.76 -0.30
CA TYR A 126 -5.04 9.17 0.28
C TYR A 126 -3.95 8.12 0.11
N TYR A 127 -4.31 6.88 -0.18
CA TYR A 127 -3.42 5.73 -0.24
C TYR A 127 -3.64 4.91 -1.51
N THR A 128 -2.57 4.28 -1.98
CA THR A 128 -2.62 3.28 -3.05
C THR A 128 -1.78 2.08 -2.67
N TYR A 129 -2.39 0.90 -2.60
CA TYR A 129 -1.70 -0.37 -2.48
C TYR A 129 -1.34 -0.87 -3.87
N LEU A 130 -0.15 -1.42 -4.04
CA LEU A 130 0.35 -1.97 -5.29
C LEU A 130 0.91 -3.36 -5.02
N SER A 131 0.72 -4.27 -5.97
CA SER A 131 1.40 -5.57 -6.00
C SER A 131 2.13 -5.78 -7.32
N PHE A 132 3.37 -6.24 -7.21
CA PHE A 132 4.23 -6.62 -8.31
C PHE A 132 4.62 -8.09 -8.17
N LYS A 133 4.34 -8.91 -9.18
CA LYS A 133 4.83 -10.28 -9.24
C LYS A 133 6.25 -10.30 -9.77
N VAL A 134 7.12 -11.06 -9.11
CA VAL A 134 8.52 -11.25 -9.48
C VAL A 134 8.77 -12.72 -9.79
N GLU A 135 9.13 -13.02 -11.03
CA GLU A 135 9.37 -14.38 -11.54
C GLU A 135 10.81 -14.53 -12.00
N GLY A 136 11.39 -15.72 -11.85
CA GLY A 136 12.78 -15.98 -12.25
C GLY A 136 13.83 -15.56 -11.21
N TYR A 137 13.39 -15.09 -10.04
CA TYR A 137 14.23 -14.91 -8.86
C TYR A 137 13.86 -15.92 -7.79
N SER A 138 14.83 -16.41 -7.02
CA SER A 138 14.59 -17.38 -5.95
C SER A 138 15.50 -17.10 -4.77
N VAL A 139 14.93 -17.16 -3.57
CA VAL A 139 15.67 -17.03 -2.31
C VAL A 139 15.54 -18.29 -1.47
N GLU A 140 16.52 -18.53 -0.61
CA GLU A 140 16.41 -19.57 0.42
C GLU A 140 15.30 -19.20 1.42
N LYS A 141 14.71 -20.22 2.07
CA LYS A 141 13.65 -20.00 3.07
C LYS A 141 14.15 -19.10 4.20
N GLY A 142 13.36 -18.09 4.58
CA GLY A 142 13.71 -17.13 5.62
C GLY A 142 14.75 -16.08 5.22
N VAL A 143 15.25 -16.09 3.97
CA VAL A 143 16.14 -15.05 3.47
C VAL A 143 15.30 -13.95 2.82
N GLN A 144 15.35 -12.74 3.39
CA GLN A 144 14.61 -11.59 2.90
C GLN A 144 15.18 -11.09 1.56
N PRO A 145 14.42 -11.15 0.45
CA PRO A 145 14.76 -10.47 -0.79
C PRO A 145 14.52 -8.96 -0.66
N ASP A 146 15.26 -8.17 -1.45
CA ASP A 146 14.98 -6.73 -1.60
C ASP A 146 15.48 -6.19 -2.95
N PHE A 147 14.92 -5.06 -3.37
CA PHE A 147 15.48 -4.26 -4.46
C PHE A 147 16.50 -3.27 -3.88
N GLU A 148 17.61 -3.02 -4.60
CA GLU A 148 18.64 -2.09 -4.08
C GLU A 148 18.16 -0.64 -4.12
N THR A 149 17.50 -0.25 -5.20
CA THR A 149 17.04 1.12 -5.41
C THR A 149 15.67 1.11 -6.06
N ILE A 150 14.78 1.96 -5.56
CA ILE A 150 13.41 2.09 -6.02
C ILE A 150 13.10 3.57 -6.22
N SER A 151 12.54 3.91 -7.38
CA SER A 151 12.03 5.24 -7.72
C SER A 151 10.55 5.14 -8.04
N VAL A 152 9.76 6.06 -7.51
CA VAL A 152 8.31 6.08 -7.71
C VAL A 152 7.85 7.50 -7.97
N THR A 153 7.19 7.69 -9.11
CA THR A 153 6.56 8.97 -9.44
C THR A 153 5.13 8.78 -9.90
N VAL A 154 4.30 9.79 -9.66
CA VAL A 154 2.91 9.85 -10.11
C VAL A 154 2.71 11.15 -10.89
N ASP A 155 2.32 11.06 -12.16
CA ASP A 155 2.34 12.15 -13.14
C ASP A 155 3.70 12.89 -13.17
N GLY A 156 4.79 12.15 -12.96
CA GLY A 156 6.17 12.69 -12.91
C GLY A 156 6.51 13.46 -11.63
N GLN A 157 5.67 13.40 -10.60
CA GLN A 157 5.95 13.96 -9.27
C GLN A 157 6.37 12.86 -8.30
N ASP A 158 7.42 13.11 -7.51
CA ASP A 158 7.81 12.22 -6.42
C ASP A 158 6.67 12.12 -5.39
N VAL A 159 6.41 10.90 -4.93
CA VAL A 159 5.42 10.61 -3.91
C VAL A 159 6.05 9.90 -2.73
N SER A 160 5.44 10.00 -1.55
CA SER A 160 5.89 9.20 -0.42
C SER A 160 5.35 7.79 -0.53
N TRP A 161 6.20 6.80 -0.26
CA TRP A 161 5.85 5.40 -0.34
C TRP A 161 6.65 4.56 0.67
N GLY A 162 6.16 3.36 0.94
CA GLY A 162 6.88 2.28 1.60
C GLY A 162 6.59 0.97 0.86
N GLY A 163 7.52 0.02 0.90
CA GLY A 163 7.34 -1.26 0.21
C GLY A 163 8.20 -2.37 0.80
N ARG A 164 7.78 -3.61 0.55
CA ARG A 164 8.44 -4.83 1.02
C ARG A 164 8.03 -6.01 0.15
N PHE A 165 8.85 -7.05 0.14
CA PHE A 165 8.38 -8.34 -0.34
C PHE A 165 7.36 -8.93 0.64
N TYR A 166 6.32 -9.54 0.10
CA TYR A 166 5.31 -10.25 0.88
C TYR A 166 5.91 -11.51 1.50
N ASP A 167 5.71 -11.69 2.80
CA ASP A 167 6.39 -12.68 3.64
C ASP A 167 5.46 -13.81 4.14
N GLY A 168 4.20 -13.83 3.66
CA GLY A 168 3.20 -14.80 4.08
C GLY A 168 2.58 -14.54 5.46
N MET A 169 2.90 -13.40 6.08
CA MET A 169 2.47 -13.04 7.43
C MET A 169 1.47 -11.87 7.42
N ILE A 170 0.52 -11.93 8.35
CA ILE A 170 -0.53 -10.94 8.54
C ILE A 170 -0.73 -10.63 10.02
N SER A 171 -1.42 -9.54 10.30
CA SER A 171 -1.83 -9.17 11.65
C SER A 171 -3.18 -9.82 12.02
N GLY A 172 -3.20 -10.53 13.15
CA GLY A 172 -4.41 -11.04 13.78
C GLY A 172 -5.37 -9.92 14.20
N ASN A 173 -6.55 -10.28 14.72
CA ASN A 173 -7.49 -9.27 15.24
C ASN A 173 -6.99 -8.61 16.55
N ASP A 174 -6.05 -9.26 17.24
CA ASP A 174 -5.39 -8.76 18.44
C ASP A 174 -4.07 -8.04 18.16
N GLY A 175 -3.64 -7.96 16.89
CA GLY A 175 -2.35 -7.42 16.46
C GLY A 175 -1.19 -8.41 16.49
N MET A 176 -1.42 -9.66 16.90
CA MET A 176 -0.36 -10.66 16.91
C MET A 176 -0.10 -11.16 15.50
N VAL A 177 1.17 -11.33 15.15
CA VAL A 177 1.56 -11.87 13.83
C VAL A 177 1.12 -13.33 13.73
N VAL A 178 0.43 -13.63 12.63
CA VAL A 178 0.00 -14.98 12.24
C VAL A 178 0.32 -15.17 10.76
N ASN A 179 0.36 -16.41 10.28
CA ASN A 179 0.42 -16.62 8.83
C ASN A 179 -0.93 -16.29 8.17
N ALA A 180 -0.95 -16.22 6.83
CA ALA A 180 -2.16 -15.93 6.05
C ALA A 180 -3.38 -16.84 6.37
N TYR A 181 -3.14 -18.06 6.87
CA TYR A 181 -4.17 -19.01 7.28
C TYR A 181 -4.63 -18.85 8.73
N GLY A 182 -4.07 -17.87 9.46
CA GLY A 182 -4.41 -17.55 10.85
C GLY A 182 -3.76 -18.45 11.91
N SER A 183 -2.79 -19.29 11.54
CA SER A 183 -2.01 -20.08 12.49
C SER A 183 -0.73 -19.38 12.92
N ALA A 184 -0.14 -19.84 14.03
CA ALA A 184 1.11 -19.29 14.54
C ALA A 184 2.22 -19.35 13.46
N PRO A 185 3.07 -18.31 13.36
CA PRO A 185 4.23 -18.33 12.47
C PRO A 185 5.15 -19.50 12.82
N GLU A 186 5.83 -20.03 11.81
CA GLU A 186 6.95 -20.92 12.05
C GLU A 186 8.10 -20.14 12.71
N THR A 187 8.84 -20.79 13.60
CA THR A 187 9.94 -20.14 14.33
C THR A 187 11.20 -20.98 14.31
N GLU A 188 12.35 -20.32 14.27
CA GLU A 188 13.65 -20.90 14.54
C GLU A 188 13.80 -21.31 16.02
N ALA A 189 14.89 -22.04 16.32
CA ALA A 189 15.17 -22.49 17.69
C ALA A 189 15.38 -21.34 18.70
N ASP A 190 15.75 -20.15 18.24
CA ASP A 190 15.92 -18.95 19.06
C ASP A 190 14.63 -18.11 19.20
N GLY A 191 13.53 -18.56 18.59
CA GLY A 191 12.22 -17.91 18.64
C GLY A 191 12.03 -16.82 17.58
N SER A 192 13.00 -16.58 16.68
CA SER A 192 12.79 -15.71 15.52
C SER A 192 11.79 -16.34 14.55
N MET A 193 10.93 -15.51 13.93
CA MET A 193 9.94 -15.98 12.97
C MET A 193 10.59 -16.30 11.63
N ILE A 194 10.12 -17.36 10.97
CA ILE A 194 10.57 -17.74 9.63
C ILE A 194 9.58 -17.17 8.61
N GLU A 195 10.08 -16.24 7.80
CA GLU A 195 9.34 -15.57 6.73
C GLU A 195 9.29 -16.42 5.46
N ASN A 196 8.15 -16.40 4.75
CA ASN A 196 7.92 -17.19 3.55
C ASN A 196 7.65 -16.27 2.34
N TYR A 197 8.71 -15.95 1.61
CA TYR A 197 8.66 -15.03 0.47
C TYR A 197 8.28 -15.66 -0.87
N VAL A 198 8.35 -17.00 -0.97
CA VAL A 198 8.17 -17.73 -2.23
C VAL A 198 6.77 -18.35 -2.25
N MET A 199 6.00 -17.99 -3.27
CA MET A 199 4.65 -18.48 -3.53
C MET A 199 4.66 -19.93 -4.06
N ASP A 200 3.50 -20.59 -4.06
CA ASP A 200 3.34 -21.97 -4.54
C ASP A 200 3.79 -22.18 -6.00
N ASP A 201 3.71 -21.14 -6.84
CA ASP A 201 4.16 -21.17 -8.24
C ASP A 201 5.66 -20.82 -8.41
N GLY A 202 6.37 -20.57 -7.30
CA GLY A 202 7.78 -20.21 -7.26
C GLY A 202 8.07 -18.73 -7.48
N SER A 203 7.05 -17.90 -7.67
CA SER A 203 7.22 -16.45 -7.74
C SER A 203 7.35 -15.80 -6.36
N LEU A 204 7.73 -14.52 -6.35
CA LEU A 204 7.62 -13.64 -5.19
C LEU A 204 6.64 -12.52 -5.51
N GLU A 205 6.13 -11.84 -4.49
CA GLU A 205 5.34 -10.62 -4.66
C GLU A 205 5.99 -9.47 -3.87
N TYR A 206 6.14 -8.32 -4.52
CA TYR A 206 6.57 -7.06 -3.90
C TYR A 206 5.37 -6.15 -3.74
N HIS A 207 5.12 -5.69 -2.52
CA HIS A 207 4.01 -4.82 -2.19
C HIS A 207 4.50 -3.42 -1.88
N MET A 208 3.71 -2.42 -2.27
CA MET A 208 4.01 -1.03 -2.02
C MET A 208 2.76 -0.26 -1.62
N ILE A 209 2.90 0.68 -0.69
CA ILE A 209 1.86 1.62 -0.30
C ILE A 209 2.34 3.03 -0.62
N LEU A 210 1.64 3.71 -1.51
CA LEU A 210 1.83 5.14 -1.78
C LEU A 210 0.94 5.96 -0.86
N LYS A 211 1.39 7.16 -0.46
CA LYS A 211 0.61 8.09 0.34
C LYS A 211 0.65 9.53 -0.18
N SER A 212 -0.48 10.22 -0.08
CA SER A 212 -0.62 11.66 -0.35
C SER A 212 -1.53 12.31 0.67
N HIS A 213 -1.26 13.57 1.01
CA HIS A 213 -2.14 14.37 1.87
C HIS A 213 -3.31 15.00 1.09
N GLU A 214 -3.20 15.07 -0.24
CA GLU A 214 -4.21 15.62 -1.13
C GLU A 214 -5.28 14.56 -1.42
N LYS A 215 -6.53 14.89 -1.08
CA LYS A 215 -7.68 14.00 -1.27
C LYS A 215 -7.90 13.71 -2.76
N GLY A 216 -7.97 12.42 -3.10
CA GLY A 216 -8.21 11.93 -4.46
C GLY A 216 -6.97 12.01 -5.35
N PHE A 217 -5.79 12.29 -4.80
CA PHE A 217 -4.58 12.56 -5.59
C PHE A 217 -4.29 11.47 -6.61
N PHE A 218 -4.32 10.19 -6.24
CA PHE A 218 -3.85 9.10 -7.11
C PHE A 218 -4.83 8.72 -8.24
N THR A 219 -6.12 9.05 -8.11
CA THR A 219 -7.15 8.48 -8.99
C THR A 219 -6.96 8.92 -10.45
N GLY A 220 -6.80 7.95 -11.35
CA GLY A 220 -6.63 8.19 -12.79
C GLY A 220 -5.25 8.73 -13.20
N LYS A 221 -4.30 8.84 -12.27
CA LYS A 221 -2.95 9.33 -12.55
C LYS A 221 -2.05 8.26 -13.13
N GLN A 222 -0.99 8.68 -13.82
CA GLN A 222 0.03 7.80 -14.35
C GLN A 222 1.07 7.48 -13.27
N LEU A 223 1.14 6.22 -12.85
CA LEU A 223 2.22 5.71 -12.02
C LEU A 223 3.41 5.31 -12.90
N HIS A 224 4.60 5.62 -12.41
CA HIS A 224 5.88 5.16 -12.92
C HIS A 224 6.72 4.61 -11.77
N VAL A 225 7.19 3.37 -11.90
CA VAL A 225 8.03 2.69 -10.90
C VAL A 225 9.29 2.17 -11.59
N GLU A 226 10.45 2.53 -11.05
CA GLU A 226 11.74 1.96 -11.44
C GLU A 226 12.27 1.13 -10.28
N LEU A 227 12.61 -0.13 -10.56
CA LEU A 227 13.21 -1.06 -9.62
C LEU A 227 14.59 -1.44 -10.15
N GLU A 228 15.63 -1.20 -9.36
CA GLU A 228 17.01 -1.46 -9.75
C GLU A 228 17.67 -2.46 -8.81
N ASN A 229 18.28 -3.46 -9.43
CA ASN A 229 19.00 -4.59 -8.84
C ASN A 229 18.16 -5.42 -7.87
N LEU A 230 18.52 -6.68 -7.72
CA LEU A 230 17.90 -7.60 -6.78
C LEU A 230 18.96 -8.27 -5.93
N GLY A 231 18.61 -8.51 -4.68
CA GLY A 231 19.50 -9.08 -3.70
C GLY A 231 18.75 -9.47 -2.46
N THR A 232 19.48 -9.56 -1.36
CA THR A 232 18.94 -9.97 -0.07
C THR A 232 19.35 -9.01 1.03
N VAL A 233 18.60 -8.97 2.12
CA VAL A 233 18.89 -8.14 3.28
C VAL A 233 19.12 -9.01 4.51
N ALA A 234 20.17 -8.69 5.26
CA ALA A 234 20.38 -9.23 6.59
C ALA A 234 20.92 -8.15 7.52
N LYS A 235 20.29 -7.96 8.69
CA LYS A 235 20.67 -6.94 9.69
C LYS A 235 20.80 -5.53 9.09
N ALA A 236 19.82 -5.15 8.25
CA ALA A 236 19.77 -3.87 7.53
C ALA A 236 20.93 -3.62 6.54
N GLN A 237 21.71 -4.66 6.20
CA GLN A 237 22.70 -4.60 5.13
C GLN A 237 22.15 -5.28 3.88
N TYR A 238 22.26 -4.60 2.75
CA TYR A 238 21.95 -5.15 1.43
C TYR A 238 23.12 -5.96 0.87
N PHE A 239 22.80 -7.11 0.27
CA PHE A 239 23.71 -8.04 -0.38
C PHE A 239 23.29 -8.20 -1.84
N PRO A 240 24.02 -7.58 -2.79
CA PRO A 240 23.68 -7.65 -4.21
C PRO A 240 23.76 -9.08 -4.76
N ASP A 241 22.85 -9.41 -5.68
CA ASP A 241 22.82 -10.71 -6.37
C ASP A 241 22.70 -10.54 -7.90
N ILE A 242 21.63 -9.87 -8.35
CA ILE A 242 21.33 -9.62 -9.77
C ILE A 242 21.39 -8.12 -10.06
N GLU A 243 22.17 -7.73 -11.07
CA GLU A 243 22.13 -6.39 -11.66
C GLU A 243 21.05 -6.36 -12.75
N GLY A 244 20.04 -5.50 -12.60
CA GLY A 244 18.91 -5.41 -13.53
C GLY A 244 18.09 -4.15 -13.32
N ASN A 245 17.23 -3.81 -14.28
CA ASN A 245 16.36 -2.64 -14.22
C ASN A 245 14.96 -2.97 -14.76
N TRP A 246 13.94 -2.77 -13.92
CA TRP A 246 12.53 -2.97 -14.26
C TRP A 246 11.76 -1.67 -14.13
N ILE A 247 11.30 -1.15 -15.27
CA ILE A 247 10.57 0.12 -15.37
C ILE A 247 9.12 -0.18 -15.73
N LEU A 248 8.20 0.11 -14.82
CA LEU A 248 6.77 -0.20 -14.97
C LEU A 248 5.95 1.08 -14.96
N ASP A 249 5.13 1.23 -16.01
CA ASP A 249 4.17 2.31 -16.15
C ASP A 249 2.74 1.74 -16.11
N MET A 250 1.88 2.32 -15.27
CA MET A 250 0.45 1.97 -15.23
C MET A 250 -0.43 3.14 -14.84
N THR A 251 -1.67 3.16 -15.33
CA THR A 251 -2.67 4.13 -14.88
C THR A 251 -3.35 3.61 -13.63
N LEU A 252 -3.39 4.42 -12.57
CA LEU A 252 -4.05 4.07 -11.32
C LEU A 252 -5.56 4.18 -11.46
N GLY A 253 -6.26 3.17 -10.94
CA GLY A 253 -7.69 3.27 -10.64
C GLY A 253 -7.94 4.19 -9.44
N GLY A 254 -9.12 4.07 -8.85
CA GLY A 254 -9.45 4.76 -7.61
C GLY A 254 -10.89 5.25 -7.56
N ALA A 255 -11.41 5.31 -6.34
CA ALA A 255 -12.72 5.88 -6.09
C ALA A 255 -12.79 6.50 -4.69
N ASP A 256 -13.54 7.60 -4.58
CA ASP A 256 -13.93 8.16 -3.30
C ASP A 256 -15.12 7.36 -2.75
N THR A 257 -14.82 6.31 -2.01
CA THR A 257 -15.79 5.48 -1.29
C THR A 257 -15.79 5.77 0.21
N ALA A 258 -15.05 6.80 0.63
CA ALA A 258 -14.85 7.09 2.01
C ALA A 258 -16.12 7.67 2.65
N LYS A 259 -16.44 7.16 3.82
CA LYS A 259 -17.50 7.66 4.67
C LYS A 259 -16.91 8.63 5.67
N TYR A 260 -17.40 9.87 5.66
CA TYR A 260 -17.07 10.87 6.67
C TYR A 260 -18.14 10.90 7.76
N ILE A 261 -17.71 10.83 9.01
CA ILE A 261 -18.55 10.89 10.20
C ILE A 261 -18.04 12.04 11.06
N GLU A 262 -18.87 13.07 11.23
CA GLU A 262 -18.60 14.16 12.16
C GLU A 262 -18.86 13.70 13.59
N THR A 263 -17.96 14.04 14.50
CA THR A 263 -18.04 13.70 15.92
C THR A 263 -17.72 14.93 16.79
N ASN A 264 -18.01 14.84 18.07
CA ASN A 264 -17.58 15.84 19.06
C ASN A 264 -17.32 15.15 20.40
N GLU A 265 -16.58 14.05 20.33
CA GLU A 265 -16.37 13.13 21.45
C GLU A 265 -15.00 13.43 22.09
N LYS A 266 -15.01 13.78 23.37
CA LYS A 266 -13.80 14.06 24.17
C LYS A 266 -13.12 12.74 24.55
N LEU A 267 -11.80 12.66 24.40
CA LEU A 267 -11.03 11.45 24.71
C LEU A 267 -10.71 11.38 26.21
N GLY A 268 -11.60 10.73 26.97
CA GLY A 268 -11.47 10.58 28.42
C GLY A 268 -11.42 11.93 29.13
N ASP A 269 -10.47 12.08 30.05
CA ASP A 269 -10.24 13.33 30.79
C ASP A 269 -9.25 14.29 30.06
N THR A 270 -8.81 13.96 28.85
CA THR A 270 -7.91 14.80 28.04
C THR A 270 -8.67 15.95 27.38
N GLU A 271 -8.03 17.08 27.11
CA GLU A 271 -8.64 18.18 26.33
C GLU A 271 -8.74 17.90 24.82
N THR A 272 -8.41 16.68 24.37
CA THR A 272 -8.47 16.28 22.96
C THR A 272 -9.90 15.88 22.58
N ILE A 273 -10.40 16.44 21.48
CA ILE A 273 -11.72 16.11 20.94
C ILE A 273 -11.54 15.48 19.56
N VAL A 274 -12.18 14.32 19.32
CA VAL A 274 -12.29 13.77 17.97
C VAL A 274 -13.43 14.49 17.27
N THR A 275 -13.11 15.22 16.20
CA THR A 275 -14.05 16.04 15.44
C THR A 275 -14.53 15.36 14.16
N GLY A 276 -13.75 14.43 13.61
CA GLY A 276 -14.17 13.69 12.43
C GLY A 276 -13.41 12.40 12.22
N VAL A 277 -14.09 11.43 11.61
CA VAL A 277 -13.56 10.13 11.20
C VAL A 277 -13.94 9.91 9.75
N GLU A 278 -12.95 9.83 8.86
CA GLU A 278 -13.10 9.42 7.46
C GLU A 278 -12.61 7.98 7.32
N LEU A 279 -13.48 7.08 6.86
CA LEU A 279 -13.23 5.66 6.70
C LEU A 279 -13.43 5.25 5.25
N SER A 280 -12.38 4.76 4.60
CA SER A 280 -12.50 4.00 3.36
C SER A 280 -12.38 2.50 3.65
N PRO A 281 -12.64 1.62 2.68
CA PRO A 281 -12.34 0.20 2.83
C PRO A 281 -10.88 -0.11 3.18
N VAL A 282 -9.93 0.77 2.88
CA VAL A 282 -8.49 0.51 3.01
C VAL A 282 -7.69 1.58 3.77
N SER A 283 -8.32 2.65 4.26
CA SER A 283 -7.63 3.64 5.09
C SER A 283 -8.57 4.29 6.10
N MET A 284 -7.96 4.89 7.12
CA MET A 284 -8.65 5.71 8.11
C MET A 284 -7.94 7.06 8.24
N ARG A 285 -8.74 8.12 8.37
CA ARG A 285 -8.27 9.47 8.67
C ARG A 285 -9.09 10.06 9.80
N ILE A 286 -8.43 10.38 10.90
CA ILE A 286 -9.01 11.02 12.08
C ILE A 286 -8.62 12.49 12.10
N THR A 287 -9.61 13.33 12.36
CA THR A 287 -9.43 14.76 12.63
C THR A 287 -9.72 15.02 14.10
N TYR A 288 -8.82 15.76 14.74
CA TYR A 288 -8.89 16.13 16.14
C TYR A 288 -8.92 17.65 16.26
N ASP A 289 -9.63 18.16 17.27
CA ASP A 289 -9.26 19.39 17.94
C ASP A 289 -8.28 19.02 19.06
N PHE A 290 -7.01 19.32 18.83
CA PHE A 290 -5.90 18.97 19.70
C PHE A 290 -5.17 20.26 20.12
N PRO A 291 -5.34 20.72 21.37
CA PRO A 291 -4.65 21.91 21.86
C PRO A 291 -3.14 21.75 21.74
N LYS A 292 -2.46 22.76 21.17
CA LYS A 292 -0.99 22.77 21.13
C LYS A 292 -0.43 22.76 22.55
N THR A 293 0.23 21.67 22.88
CA THR A 293 1.00 21.52 24.11
C THR A 293 2.49 21.65 23.80
N GLU A 294 3.28 22.01 24.81
CA GLU A 294 4.73 22.06 24.64
C GLU A 294 5.27 20.66 24.34
N PRO A 295 6.25 20.55 23.43
CA PRO A 295 6.86 19.27 23.14
C PRO A 295 7.51 18.73 24.41
N ARG A 296 7.40 17.43 24.61
CA ARG A 296 8.08 16.77 25.71
C ARG A 296 9.57 16.71 25.42
N MET A 297 10.37 17.17 26.35
CA MET A 297 11.83 17.06 26.26
C MET A 297 12.27 15.76 26.94
N GLU A 298 13.03 14.94 26.22
CA GLU A 298 13.68 13.75 26.75
C GLU A 298 15.20 13.89 26.60
N GLU A 299 15.92 13.60 27.67
CA GLU A 299 17.38 13.60 27.68
C GLU A 299 17.90 12.16 27.66
N PHE A 300 18.83 11.86 26.76
CA PHE A 300 19.54 10.60 26.75
C PHE A 300 21.04 10.83 26.60
N GLU A 301 21.83 9.94 27.20
CA GLU A 301 23.27 9.92 27.04
C GLU A 301 23.60 9.13 25.77
N ASP A 302 24.31 9.77 24.84
CA ASP A 302 24.77 9.10 23.62
C ASP A 302 25.96 8.17 23.87
N GLU A 303 26.41 7.46 22.83
CA GLU A 303 27.52 6.49 22.92
C GLU A 303 28.85 7.11 23.38
N ASN A 304 28.98 8.44 23.37
CA ASN A 304 30.17 9.17 23.80
C ASN A 304 30.04 9.77 25.22
N GLY A 305 28.89 9.59 25.88
CA GLY A 305 28.61 10.16 27.19
C GLY A 305 28.07 11.60 27.15
N GLU A 306 27.68 12.11 25.97
CA GLU A 306 27.08 13.45 25.86
C GLU A 306 25.56 13.36 26.03
N ILE A 307 25.01 14.26 26.86
CA ILE A 307 23.56 14.37 27.02
C ILE A 307 22.98 15.05 25.79
N GLN A 308 22.12 14.34 25.08
CA GLN A 308 21.31 14.84 23.98
C GLN A 308 19.89 15.08 24.50
N THR A 309 19.29 16.20 24.09
CA THR A 309 17.88 16.50 24.36
C THR A 309 17.09 16.36 23.07
N VAL A 310 16.05 15.53 23.08
CA VAL A 310 15.08 15.39 21.99
C VAL A 310 13.74 15.96 22.41
N ALA A 311 13.19 16.81 21.56
CA ALA A 311 11.85 17.35 21.70
C ALA A 311 10.87 16.42 20.96
N TRP A 312 10.10 15.64 21.70
CA TRP A 312 8.99 14.85 21.16
C TRP A 312 7.75 15.74 21.02
N PRO A 313 7.23 15.95 19.80
CA PRO A 313 5.99 16.67 19.64
C PRO A 313 4.89 15.92 20.37
N ALA A 314 4.04 16.65 21.10
CA ALA A 314 2.87 16.04 21.70
C ALA A 314 1.99 15.43 20.61
N GLN A 315 1.42 14.27 20.89
CA GLN A 315 0.51 13.57 20.00
C GLN A 315 -0.81 13.34 20.72
N PRO A 316 -1.95 13.44 20.02
CA PRO A 316 -3.23 13.02 20.59
C PRO A 316 -3.22 11.50 20.81
N PRO A 317 -4.13 10.95 21.65
CA PRO A 317 -4.34 9.51 21.69
C PRO A 317 -4.55 8.93 20.28
N PHE A 318 -3.81 7.89 19.96
CA PHE A 318 -3.70 7.36 18.61
C PHE A 318 -4.83 6.38 18.33
N ALA A 319 -5.50 6.51 17.18
CA ALA A 319 -6.47 5.51 16.74
C ALA A 319 -5.74 4.24 16.34
N PHE A 320 -5.98 3.14 17.05
CA PHE A 320 -5.26 1.88 16.83
C PHE A 320 -6.18 0.71 16.47
N GLY A 321 -7.50 0.87 16.56
CA GLY A 321 -8.42 -0.24 16.32
C GLY A 321 -9.85 0.19 16.11
N ILE A 322 -10.70 -0.79 15.83
CA ILE A 322 -12.14 -0.62 15.61
C ILE A 322 -12.94 -1.74 16.25
N ARG A 323 -14.21 -1.46 16.52
CA ARG A 323 -15.24 -2.46 16.84
C ARG A 323 -16.33 -2.41 15.77
N LEU A 324 -16.70 -3.57 15.27
CA LEU A 324 -17.81 -3.72 14.35
C LEU A 324 -19.14 -3.90 15.09
N LYS A 325 -20.26 -3.65 14.39
CA LYS A 325 -21.63 -3.82 14.91
C LYS A 325 -21.96 -5.23 15.39
N ASP A 326 -21.23 -6.25 14.94
CA ASP A 326 -21.38 -7.63 15.38
C ASP A 326 -20.60 -7.94 16.67
N GLY A 327 -19.88 -6.95 17.22
CA GLY A 327 -19.03 -7.07 18.40
C GLY A 327 -17.58 -7.47 18.11
N THR A 328 -17.20 -7.74 16.85
CA THR A 328 -15.82 -8.05 16.47
C THR A 328 -14.93 -6.86 16.75
N VAL A 329 -13.82 -7.10 17.46
CA VAL A 329 -12.81 -6.08 17.76
C VAL A 329 -11.54 -6.39 16.97
N MET A 330 -11.01 -5.37 16.30
CA MET A 330 -9.74 -5.42 15.56
C MET A 330 -8.81 -4.34 16.10
N LYS A 331 -7.58 -4.70 16.43
CA LYS A 331 -6.56 -3.82 17.01
C LYS A 331 -5.31 -3.84 16.15
N TYR A 332 -4.53 -2.77 16.26
CA TYR A 332 -3.29 -2.54 15.52
C TYR A 332 -3.49 -2.66 14.01
N ILE A 333 -4.51 -1.97 13.52
CA ILE A 333 -5.02 -2.09 12.14
C ILE A 333 -4.28 -1.22 11.12
N SER A 334 -3.11 -0.67 11.46
CA SER A 334 -2.30 0.15 10.54
C SER A 334 -1.37 -0.76 9.72
N ALA A 335 -1.29 -0.52 8.42
CA ALA A 335 -0.28 -1.13 7.53
C ALA A 335 1.04 -0.32 7.48
N GLY A 336 1.24 0.61 8.41
CA GLY A 336 2.38 1.54 8.41
C GLY A 336 2.16 2.74 7.50
N SER A 337 3.20 3.50 7.15
CA SER A 337 3.09 4.69 6.28
C SER A 337 2.12 5.78 6.77
N GLU A 338 2.05 5.95 8.09
CA GLU A 338 1.20 6.95 8.73
C GLU A 338 1.56 8.39 8.29
N SER A 339 0.56 9.26 8.37
CA SER A 339 0.66 10.70 8.20
C SER A 339 0.05 11.37 9.42
N THR A 340 0.85 12.11 10.18
CA THR A 340 0.37 12.82 11.37
C THR A 340 0.85 14.26 11.39
N GLY A 341 0.02 15.17 11.89
CA GLY A 341 0.44 16.56 12.10
C GLY A 341 -0.71 17.57 12.21
N TYR A 342 -0.36 18.77 12.65
CA TYR A 342 -1.24 19.93 12.60
C TYR A 342 -1.45 20.38 11.15
N THR A 343 -2.67 20.79 10.81
CA THR A 343 -2.98 21.28 9.47
C THR A 343 -2.57 22.74 9.25
N SER A 344 -2.24 23.47 10.32
CA SER A 344 -1.73 24.85 10.26
C SER A 344 -0.87 25.25 11.46
N GLU A 345 -0.08 26.31 11.28
CA GLU A 345 0.79 26.88 12.33
C GLU A 345 0.01 27.54 13.48
N GLU A 346 -1.20 28.06 13.22
CA GLU A 346 -1.99 28.76 14.23
C GLU A 346 -3.21 27.94 14.72
N GLY A 347 -3.66 26.94 13.95
CA GLY A 347 -4.82 26.12 14.28
C GLY A 347 -4.51 24.93 15.20
N GLN A 348 -5.56 24.41 15.84
CA GLN A 348 -5.53 23.22 16.71
C GLN A 348 -5.99 21.95 16.01
N GLU A 349 -6.34 22.05 14.73
CA GLU A 349 -6.71 20.89 13.94
C GLU A 349 -5.48 20.00 13.71
N TYR A 350 -5.56 18.77 14.20
CA TYR A 350 -4.56 17.74 14.03
C TYR A 350 -5.16 16.58 13.25
N VAL A 351 -4.41 16.03 12.31
CA VAL A 351 -4.84 14.89 11.50
C VAL A 351 -3.93 13.72 11.74
N VAL A 352 -4.52 12.54 11.89
CA VAL A 352 -3.85 11.25 11.80
C VAL A 352 -4.49 10.49 10.65
N SER A 353 -3.69 10.03 9.70
CA SER A 353 -4.16 9.22 8.58
C SER A 353 -3.24 8.02 8.39
N PHE A 354 -3.82 6.85 8.12
CA PHE A 354 -3.06 5.64 7.88
C PHE A 354 -3.81 4.62 7.00
N PRO A 355 -3.05 3.84 6.21
CA PRO A 355 -3.56 2.71 5.45
C PRO A 355 -3.88 1.55 6.40
N LEU A 356 -4.92 0.77 6.11
CA LEU A 356 -5.34 -0.36 6.92
C LEU A 356 -4.57 -1.64 6.55
N ASP A 357 -4.30 -2.48 7.55
CA ASP A 357 -3.72 -3.82 7.35
C ASP A 357 -4.73 -4.85 6.80
N ARG A 358 -5.95 -4.42 6.49
CA ARG A 358 -7.05 -5.26 6.00
C ARG A 358 -8.13 -4.42 5.34
N VAL A 359 -8.89 -5.03 4.42
CA VAL A 359 -10.10 -4.42 3.89
C VAL A 359 -11.22 -4.52 4.93
N ILE A 360 -11.86 -3.40 5.22
CA ILE A 360 -13.05 -3.33 6.09
C ILE A 360 -14.28 -2.86 5.31
N ASP A 361 -15.46 -3.08 5.88
CA ASP A 361 -16.68 -2.37 5.45
C ASP A 361 -16.89 -1.17 6.40
N PRO A 362 -16.73 0.08 5.92
CA PRO A 362 -16.95 1.28 6.72
C PRO A 362 -18.35 1.36 7.35
N ASP A 363 -19.36 0.72 6.75
CA ASP A 363 -20.71 0.70 7.31
C ASP A 363 -20.90 -0.29 8.45
N GLN A 364 -20.00 -1.26 8.65
CA GLN A 364 -20.04 -2.15 9.81
C GLN A 364 -19.29 -1.59 11.01
N VAL A 365 -18.50 -0.52 10.86
CA VAL A 365 -17.76 0.07 11.98
C VAL A 365 -18.73 0.78 12.93
N GLU A 366 -18.73 0.35 14.19
CA GLU A 366 -19.54 0.93 15.27
C GLU A 366 -18.71 1.89 16.14
N THR A 367 -17.45 1.56 16.40
CA THR A 367 -16.60 2.31 17.34
C THR A 367 -15.16 2.35 16.85
N VAL A 368 -14.48 3.49 17.02
CA VAL A 368 -13.01 3.61 16.87
C VAL A 368 -12.37 3.56 18.25
N LEU A 369 -11.28 2.81 18.36
CA LEU A 369 -10.50 2.60 19.58
C LEU A 369 -9.25 3.48 19.55
N PHE A 370 -9.05 4.24 20.61
CA PHE A 370 -7.90 5.12 20.78
C PHE A 370 -7.07 4.67 21.96
N SER A 371 -5.76 4.89 21.90
CA SER A 371 -4.86 4.55 22.99
C SER A 371 -3.85 5.65 23.26
N GLU A 372 -3.49 5.79 24.52
CA GLU A 372 -2.44 6.68 25.01
C GLU A 372 -1.66 5.93 26.08
N TYR A 373 -0.34 6.12 26.12
CA TYR A 373 0.49 5.55 27.16
C TYR A 373 0.66 6.57 28.29
N ASP A 374 0.08 6.27 29.45
CA ASP A 374 0.27 7.06 30.67
C ASP A 374 1.61 6.66 31.29
N GLU A 375 2.61 7.51 31.07
CA GLU A 375 3.97 7.28 31.53
C GLU A 375 4.13 7.38 33.03
N GLU A 376 3.38 8.26 33.68
CA GLU A 376 3.46 8.45 35.14
C GLU A 376 3.06 7.18 35.87
N ASN A 377 2.04 6.48 35.34
CA ASN A 377 1.51 5.25 35.92
C ASN A 377 1.96 3.98 35.20
N GLY A 378 2.76 4.10 34.13
CA GLY A 378 3.24 3.00 33.30
C GLY A 378 2.12 2.13 32.73
N LYS A 379 1.01 2.75 32.28
CA LYS A 379 -0.21 2.04 31.89
C LYS A 379 -0.74 2.51 30.53
N GLN A 380 -1.18 1.55 29.71
CA GLN A 380 -1.95 1.87 28.51
C GLN A 380 -3.39 2.30 28.88
N LEU A 381 -3.77 3.50 28.49
CA LEU A 381 -5.14 3.98 28.50
C LEU A 381 -5.82 3.67 27.16
N THR A 382 -7.13 3.45 27.20
CA THR A 382 -7.92 3.15 26.01
C THR A 382 -9.23 3.92 26.07
N TYR A 383 -9.59 4.55 24.95
CA TYR A 383 -10.81 5.33 24.78
C TYR A 383 -11.61 4.78 23.60
N GLU A 384 -12.93 5.00 23.64
CA GLU A 384 -13.86 4.53 22.62
C GLU A 384 -14.66 5.71 22.09
N VAL A 385 -14.68 5.89 20.77
CA VAL A 385 -15.51 6.88 20.11
C VAL A 385 -16.56 6.14 19.28
N PRO A 386 -17.84 6.13 19.72
CA PRO A 386 -18.91 5.50 18.96
C PRO A 386 -19.27 6.34 17.75
N LEU A 387 -19.30 5.70 16.59
CA LEU A 387 -19.67 6.28 15.30
C LEU A 387 -21.19 6.23 15.15
N LYS A 388 -21.88 7.28 15.60
CA LYS A 388 -23.34 7.39 15.44
C LYS A 388 -23.66 7.66 13.97
N ALA A 389 -24.56 6.89 13.39
CA ALA A 389 -25.14 7.23 12.10
C ALA A 389 -26.03 8.48 12.28
N ASN A 390 -25.73 9.55 11.54
CA ASN A 390 -26.57 10.75 11.49
C ASN A 390 -27.94 10.47 10.89
#